data_AF-A0A1L9P9T6-F1
#
_entry.id   AF-A0A1L9P9T6-F1
#
_cell.length_a   1.000
_cell.length_b   1.000
_cell.length_c   1.000
_cell.angle_alpha   90.00
_cell.angle_beta   90.00
_cell.angle_gamma   90.00
#
_symmetry.space_group_name_H-M   'P 1'
#
loop_
_entity.id
_entity.type
_entity.pdbx_description
1 polymer ?
#
loop_
_entity_poly.entity_id
_entity_poly.type
_entity_poly.pdbx_seq_one_letter_code
_entity_poly.pdbx_strand_id
1 'polypeptide(L)'
;MAPSYNETTTAEELAGHFPAEIKGKVVLTTGPSPTSIGATFVEAIARAQPALIILAGRNTSKLQKTADAISQKQPQVQVRLLQLDLGSLAAVREAAAEVKSWDDVPHIDVLVNNAGIMATKFALSPDGFENQFATNHLGHFLFTNLIIDKILASRSPRVVNVSSDGHRLGPIRWADYNFREGETYNKWSAYGQSKTANILMAVSLAEKLGPKGLLAYSLHPGVIFSTSLSSGLEDLDTDIAALNALDRSLGNEEGWRELRLKTDQEGAATTVYAAFEPALQENNGAYLQDCHIADPWTDTVKPWATDKVEAEKLWKLSEKLSWIDDALDRRRDKQICQFRILKKKMEESLSHFQGIPWVAQLLRDDDFITSPLPSRVYKSTTTEDRLFSATIKTPSTIAECLMQYRRPAPGSKPFAPKAIPTTEIRVFCTLGTDLDGFPGILHGGIVATLLDEFTGLILSLSLGGGEPGQDGPVTAYLNTKFVGPVLTPSTVVVSGRITEVKDNRKWKLKGDIKDQNGSHPHNSSLQPPTPHPFSSRSRTDQPTSPSPQKDAYTLPTHSPQPPPISPSLSPRPSQKSK
;
A
#
# COMPACT_ATOMS: atom_id res chain seq x y z
N MET A 1 13.41 19.84 45.59
CA MET A 1 14.13 18.97 44.64
C MET A 1 13.09 18.21 43.86
N ALA A 2 13.18 18.16 42.53
CA ALA A 2 12.33 17.24 41.77
C ALA A 2 12.64 15.82 42.25
N PRO A 3 11.63 14.94 42.41
CA PRO A 3 11.88 13.56 42.79
C PRO A 3 12.79 12.88 41.74
N SER A 4 13.82 12.18 42.21
CA SER A 4 14.70 11.39 41.35
C SER A 4 14.09 10.00 41.21
N TYR A 5 13.70 9.64 39.99
CA TYR A 5 13.20 8.29 39.69
C TYR A 5 14.33 7.38 39.23
N ASN A 6 14.19 6.08 39.45
CA ASN A 6 15.18 5.08 39.08
C ASN A 6 14.54 3.69 38.87
N GLU A 7 15.35 2.66 38.73
CA GLU A 7 14.94 1.29 38.46
C GLU A 7 14.11 0.62 39.57
N THR A 8 14.11 1.18 40.78
CA THR A 8 13.34 0.73 41.96
C THR A 8 12.08 1.54 42.23
N THR A 9 11.86 2.63 41.49
CA THR A 9 10.63 3.43 41.57
C THR A 9 9.42 2.55 41.24
N THR A 10 8.33 2.70 42.00
CA THR A 10 7.11 1.90 41.83
C THR A 10 6.00 2.66 41.11
N ALA A 11 5.09 1.94 40.45
CA ALA A 11 3.92 2.53 39.82
C ALA A 11 3.00 3.25 40.82
N GLU A 12 2.84 2.71 42.04
CA GLU A 12 2.08 3.37 43.11
C GLU A 12 2.72 4.68 43.57
N GLU A 13 4.05 4.73 43.69
CA GLU A 13 4.78 5.97 44.02
C GLU A 13 4.54 7.04 42.96
N LEU A 14 4.74 6.71 41.68
CA LEU A 14 4.52 7.66 40.57
C LEU A 14 3.07 8.08 40.45
N ALA A 15 2.10 7.17 40.62
CA ALA A 15 0.69 7.54 40.62
C ALA A 15 0.35 8.52 41.76
N GLY A 16 1.05 8.40 42.90
CA GLY A 16 0.97 9.34 44.02
C GLY A 16 1.64 10.70 43.75
N HIS A 17 2.61 10.76 42.83
CA HIS A 17 3.26 12.01 42.40
C HIS A 17 2.49 12.75 41.30
N PHE A 18 1.66 12.05 40.52
CA PHE A 18 0.88 12.62 39.42
C PHE A 18 -0.65 12.62 39.62
N PRO A 19 -1.19 12.95 40.81
CA PRO A 19 -2.62 12.84 41.06
C PRO A 19 -3.42 13.85 40.23
N ALA A 20 -2.86 15.04 39.95
CA ALA A 20 -3.54 16.06 39.16
C ALA A 20 -3.59 15.70 37.66
N GLU A 21 -2.54 15.03 37.18
CA GLU A 21 -2.40 14.58 35.80
C GLU A 21 -3.23 13.32 35.53
N ILE A 22 -3.57 12.51 36.55
CA ILE A 22 -4.41 11.31 36.38
C ILE A 22 -5.90 11.61 36.60
N LYS A 23 -6.22 12.46 37.59
CA LYS A 23 -7.60 12.68 38.02
C LYS A 23 -8.51 13.12 36.89
N GLY A 24 -9.66 12.48 36.77
CA GLY A 24 -10.67 12.82 35.78
C GLY A 24 -10.34 12.43 34.33
N LYS A 25 -9.21 11.75 34.07
CA LYS A 25 -8.86 11.28 32.73
C LYS A 25 -9.58 10.00 32.32
N VAL A 26 -9.73 9.83 31.01
CA VAL A 26 -10.12 8.57 30.36
C VAL A 26 -8.85 7.84 29.89
N VAL A 27 -8.60 6.67 30.46
CA VAL A 27 -7.39 5.86 30.16
C VAL A 27 -7.79 4.53 29.54
N LEU A 28 -7.34 4.24 28.33
CA LEU A 28 -7.55 2.96 27.64
C LEU A 28 -6.24 2.16 27.64
N THR A 29 -6.26 0.96 28.20
CA THR A 29 -5.09 0.07 28.27
C THR A 29 -5.38 -1.25 27.59
N THR A 30 -4.51 -1.67 26.66
CA THR A 30 -4.59 -3.00 26.04
C THR A 30 -3.89 -4.07 26.87
N GLY A 31 -4.48 -5.25 26.98
CA GLY A 31 -3.92 -6.40 27.69
C GLY A 31 -3.79 -6.32 29.23
N PRO A 32 -4.61 -5.57 30.01
CA PRO A 32 -4.50 -5.52 31.47
C PRO A 32 -5.19 -6.74 32.13
N SER A 33 -4.82 -7.95 31.70
CA SER A 33 -5.28 -9.18 32.36
C SER A 33 -4.61 -9.34 33.73
N PRO A 34 -5.19 -10.09 34.68
CA PRO A 34 -4.57 -10.32 35.99
C PRO A 34 -3.11 -10.77 35.87
N THR A 35 -2.28 -10.37 36.83
CA THR A 35 -0.83 -10.67 36.89
C THR A 35 -0.04 -10.17 35.66
N SER A 36 -0.53 -9.11 35.00
CA SER A 36 0.20 -8.41 33.93
C SER A 36 0.63 -7.02 34.38
N ILE A 37 1.65 -6.47 33.72
CA ILE A 37 2.12 -5.10 33.93
C ILE A 37 0.98 -4.10 33.68
N GLY A 38 0.16 -4.35 32.65
CA GLY A 38 -1.02 -3.55 32.35
C GLY A 38 -2.03 -3.53 33.49
N ALA A 39 -2.26 -4.65 34.18
CA ALA A 39 -3.13 -4.71 35.36
C ALA A 39 -2.55 -3.90 36.53
N THR A 40 -1.27 -4.08 36.82
CA THR A 40 -0.56 -3.33 37.87
C THR A 40 -0.59 -1.82 37.61
N PHE A 41 -0.40 -1.40 36.36
CA PHE A 41 -0.54 -0.01 35.92
C PHE A 41 -1.95 0.54 36.19
N VAL A 42 -3.01 -0.14 35.73
CA VAL A 42 -4.37 0.38 35.91
C VAL A 42 -4.82 0.38 37.37
N GLU A 43 -4.38 -0.61 38.17
CA GLU A 43 -4.65 -0.64 39.61
C GLU A 43 -3.94 0.49 40.37
N ALA A 44 -2.71 0.83 39.98
CA ALA A 44 -1.96 1.92 40.58
C ALA A 44 -2.61 3.29 40.29
N ILE A 45 -2.92 3.58 39.02
CA ILE A 45 -3.50 4.88 38.63
C ILE A 45 -4.93 5.05 39.13
N ALA A 46 -5.68 3.96 39.36
CA ALA A 46 -7.03 4.04 39.92
C ALA A 46 -7.08 4.78 41.27
N ARG A 47 -6.01 4.72 42.05
CA ARG A 47 -5.89 5.47 43.32
C ARG A 47 -5.99 6.98 43.14
N ALA A 48 -5.59 7.49 41.98
CA ALA A 48 -5.63 8.91 41.63
C ALA A 48 -6.95 9.35 40.96
N GLN A 49 -8.00 8.51 41.00
CA GLN A 49 -9.37 8.84 40.57
C GLN A 49 -9.49 9.31 39.10
N PRO A 50 -9.02 8.52 38.11
CA PRO A 50 -9.39 8.75 36.71
C PRO A 50 -10.91 8.67 36.55
N ALA A 51 -11.48 9.38 35.57
CA ALA A 51 -12.92 9.36 35.32
C ALA A 51 -13.39 8.00 34.80
N LEU A 52 -12.58 7.37 33.93
CA LEU A 52 -12.90 6.09 33.32
C LEU A 52 -11.61 5.33 32.98
N ILE A 53 -11.55 4.06 33.36
CA ILE A 53 -10.52 3.11 32.90
C ILE A 53 -11.17 2.13 31.93
N ILE A 54 -10.67 2.08 30.69
CA ILE A 54 -11.10 1.12 29.67
C ILE A 54 -10.08 0.00 29.58
N LEU A 55 -10.51 -1.22 29.90
CA LEU A 55 -9.68 -2.42 29.83
C LEU A 55 -9.97 -3.14 28.52
N ALA A 56 -9.00 -3.14 27.60
CA ALA A 56 -9.15 -3.76 26.29
C ALA A 56 -8.37 -5.07 26.18
N GLY A 57 -8.98 -6.12 25.65
CA GLY A 57 -8.26 -7.38 25.43
C GLY A 57 -9.13 -8.54 24.96
N ARG A 58 -8.48 -9.64 24.62
CA ARG A 58 -9.13 -10.80 23.96
C ARG A 58 -10.19 -11.49 24.80
N ASN A 59 -9.94 -11.60 26.11
CA ASN A 59 -10.77 -12.38 27.00
C ASN A 59 -11.38 -11.47 28.07
N THR A 60 -12.62 -11.05 27.83
CA THR A 60 -13.37 -10.14 28.72
C THR A 60 -13.60 -10.73 30.10
N SER A 61 -13.74 -12.05 30.25
CA SER A 61 -13.89 -12.67 31.58
C SER A 61 -12.61 -12.60 32.42
N LYS A 62 -11.42 -12.63 31.79
CA LYS A 62 -10.16 -12.32 32.49
C LYS A 62 -10.08 -10.84 32.85
N LEU A 63 -10.46 -9.94 31.95
CA LEU A 63 -10.46 -8.49 32.23
C LEU A 63 -11.41 -8.10 33.35
N GLN A 64 -12.55 -8.79 33.47
CA GLN A 64 -13.51 -8.59 34.55
C GLN A 64 -12.85 -8.75 35.93
N LYS A 65 -11.90 -9.68 36.09
CA LYS A 65 -11.18 -9.85 37.36
C LYS A 65 -10.35 -8.62 37.73
N THR A 66 -9.70 -7.98 36.75
CA THR A 66 -8.99 -6.70 36.96
C THR A 66 -9.99 -5.58 37.28
N ALA A 67 -11.13 -5.52 36.58
CA ALA A 67 -12.18 -4.55 36.84
C ALA A 67 -12.77 -4.67 38.25
N ASP A 68 -13.00 -5.90 38.71
CA ASP A 68 -13.50 -6.21 40.05
C ASP A 68 -12.47 -5.80 41.12
N ALA A 69 -11.18 -6.08 40.90
CA ALA A 69 -10.10 -5.67 41.80
C ALA A 69 -10.00 -4.14 41.93
N ILE A 70 -10.15 -3.40 40.82
CA ILE A 70 -10.21 -1.93 40.82
C ILE A 70 -11.46 -1.47 41.58
N SER A 71 -12.64 -2.00 41.24
CA SER A 71 -13.92 -1.57 41.82
C SER A 71 -14.00 -1.84 43.32
N GLN A 72 -13.39 -2.93 43.79
CA GLN A 72 -13.32 -3.28 45.21
C GLN A 72 -12.46 -2.27 45.99
N LYS A 73 -11.34 -1.81 45.43
CA LYS A 73 -10.42 -0.86 46.08
C LYS A 73 -10.82 0.60 45.85
N GLN A 74 -11.47 0.91 44.73
CA GLN A 74 -11.76 2.25 44.22
C GLN A 74 -13.18 2.32 43.62
N PRO A 75 -14.24 2.23 44.44
CA PRO A 75 -15.63 2.11 43.97
C PRO A 75 -16.16 3.33 43.20
N GLN A 76 -15.46 4.47 43.23
CA GLN A 76 -15.81 5.67 42.47
C GLN A 76 -15.23 5.71 41.06
N VAL A 77 -14.23 4.86 40.76
CA VAL A 77 -13.60 4.80 39.44
C VAL A 77 -14.45 3.91 38.53
N GLN A 78 -14.94 4.49 37.43
CA GLN A 78 -15.66 3.70 36.43
C GLN A 78 -14.69 2.83 35.64
N VAL A 79 -15.09 1.58 35.40
CA VAL A 79 -14.33 0.64 34.57
C VAL A 79 -15.21 0.13 33.44
N ARG A 80 -14.71 0.16 32.21
CA ARG A 80 -15.39 -0.38 31.02
C ARG A 80 -14.51 -1.44 30.37
N LEU A 81 -15.13 -2.51 29.90
CA LEU A 81 -14.42 -3.57 29.16
C LEU A 81 -14.58 -3.34 27.66
N LEU A 82 -13.54 -3.66 26.90
CA LEU A 82 -13.55 -3.71 25.44
C LEU A 82 -12.99 -5.05 24.97
N GLN A 83 -13.77 -5.80 24.19
CA GLN A 83 -13.24 -7.00 23.55
C GLN A 83 -12.35 -6.59 22.37
N LEU A 84 -11.07 -6.93 22.45
CA LEU A 84 -10.08 -6.56 21.43
C LEU A 84 -9.08 -7.70 21.22
N ASP A 85 -9.11 -8.31 20.04
CA ASP A 85 -8.08 -9.22 19.57
C ASP A 85 -7.14 -8.55 18.57
N LEU A 86 -5.96 -8.15 19.05
CA LEU A 86 -4.92 -7.52 18.24
C LEU A 86 -4.29 -8.46 17.21
N GLY A 87 -4.49 -9.77 17.34
CA GLY A 87 -4.04 -10.76 16.37
C GLY A 87 -4.95 -10.90 15.15
N SER A 88 -6.04 -10.14 15.06
CA SER A 88 -7.00 -10.13 13.94
C SER A 88 -7.36 -8.71 13.55
N LEU A 89 -7.02 -8.28 12.33
CA LEU A 89 -7.32 -6.92 11.87
C LEU A 89 -8.82 -6.65 11.78
N ALA A 90 -9.63 -7.67 11.49
CA ALA A 90 -11.09 -7.58 11.52
C ALA A 90 -11.61 -7.29 12.95
N ALA A 91 -11.13 -8.04 13.95
CA ALA A 91 -11.52 -7.82 15.35
C ALA A 91 -11.06 -6.44 15.85
N VAL A 92 -9.89 -5.96 15.39
CA VAL A 92 -9.42 -4.59 15.68
C VAL A 92 -10.39 -3.53 15.12
N ARG A 93 -10.92 -3.72 13.91
CA ARG A 93 -11.90 -2.81 13.31
C ARG A 93 -13.22 -2.79 14.07
N GLU A 94 -13.71 -3.96 14.48
CA GLU A 94 -14.92 -4.09 15.30
C GLU A 94 -14.76 -3.35 16.64
N ALA A 95 -13.68 -3.60 17.36
CA ALA A 95 -13.39 -2.94 18.63
C ALA A 95 -13.25 -1.41 18.47
N ALA A 96 -12.59 -0.94 17.40
CA ALA A 96 -12.47 0.49 17.14
C ALA A 96 -13.83 1.13 16.76
N ALA A 97 -14.71 0.41 16.06
CA ALA A 97 -16.06 0.86 15.79
C ALA A 97 -16.89 0.99 17.08
N GLU A 98 -16.77 0.01 17.98
CA GLU A 98 -17.41 0.05 19.30
C GLU A 98 -16.96 1.27 20.11
N VAL A 99 -15.65 1.50 20.23
CA VAL A 99 -15.10 2.70 20.92
C VAL A 99 -15.64 3.99 20.32
N LYS A 100 -15.76 4.06 18.99
CA LYS A 100 -16.31 5.25 18.32
C LYS A 100 -17.79 5.44 18.56
N SER A 101 -18.56 4.37 18.77
CA SER A 101 -19.99 4.45 19.07
C SER A 101 -20.33 4.88 20.50
N TRP A 102 -19.34 4.98 21.39
CA TRP A 102 -19.57 5.47 22.75
C TRP A 102 -19.69 7.00 22.75
N ASP A 103 -20.94 7.49 22.68
CA ASP A 103 -21.24 8.92 22.76
C ASP A 103 -20.92 9.52 24.14
N ASP A 104 -20.98 8.68 25.18
CA ASP A 104 -20.68 9.05 26.56
C ASP A 104 -19.17 9.10 26.86
N VAL A 105 -18.32 8.63 25.94
CA VAL A 105 -16.86 8.72 26.01
C VAL A 105 -16.37 9.62 24.87
N PRO A 106 -16.42 10.95 25.01
CA PRO A 106 -16.14 11.87 23.91
C PRO A 106 -14.66 11.88 23.50
N HIS A 107 -13.75 11.52 24.39
CA HIS A 107 -12.32 11.46 24.13
C HIS A 107 -11.62 10.36 24.94
N ILE A 108 -10.40 10.03 24.54
CA ILE A 108 -9.47 9.18 25.29
C ILE A 108 -8.23 10.03 25.56
N ASP A 109 -7.92 10.30 26.83
CA ASP A 109 -6.75 11.12 27.19
C ASP A 109 -5.44 10.37 27.04
N VAL A 110 -5.43 9.10 27.45
CA VAL A 110 -4.24 8.25 27.43
C VAL A 110 -4.60 6.89 26.84
N LEU A 111 -3.94 6.53 25.74
CA LEU A 111 -3.92 5.19 25.20
C LEU A 111 -2.60 4.51 25.58
N VAL A 112 -2.67 3.36 26.25
CA VAL A 112 -1.51 2.52 26.56
C VAL A 112 -1.60 1.22 25.76
N ASN A 113 -0.79 1.15 24.71
CA ASN A 113 -0.56 -0.04 23.89
C ASN A 113 0.38 -0.99 24.64
N ASN A 114 -0.16 -1.71 25.63
CA ASN A 114 0.59 -2.59 26.54
C ASN A 114 0.60 -4.06 26.11
N ALA A 115 -0.46 -4.54 25.45
CA ALA A 115 -0.60 -5.95 25.12
C ALA A 115 0.58 -6.48 24.27
N GLY A 116 0.95 -7.74 24.47
CA GLY A 116 1.90 -8.38 23.59
C GLY A 116 2.05 -9.87 23.86
N ILE A 117 2.64 -10.55 22.88
CA ILE A 117 3.10 -11.92 22.97
C ILE A 117 4.61 -11.96 22.74
N MET A 118 5.29 -12.95 23.31
CA MET A 118 6.75 -13.04 23.30
C MET A 118 7.22 -14.44 23.01
N ALA A 119 8.22 -14.55 22.15
CA ALA A 119 8.98 -15.77 21.89
C ALA A 119 8.10 -17.00 21.57
N THR A 120 6.98 -16.78 20.88
CA THR A 120 6.03 -17.84 20.53
C THR A 120 6.57 -18.71 19.39
N LYS A 121 6.02 -19.92 19.23
CA LYS A 121 6.18 -20.71 18.01
C LYS A 121 5.72 -19.91 16.78
N PHE A 122 6.28 -20.23 15.61
CA PHE A 122 5.84 -19.63 14.35
C PHE A 122 4.35 -19.91 14.14
N ALA A 123 3.61 -18.85 13.85
CA ALA A 123 2.23 -18.92 13.42
C ALA A 123 1.93 -17.66 12.59
N LEU A 124 1.00 -17.79 11.66
CA LEU A 124 0.42 -16.64 10.97
C LEU A 124 -0.88 -16.23 11.68
N SER A 125 -1.13 -14.93 11.72
CA SER A 125 -2.45 -14.38 12.02
C SER A 125 -3.45 -14.79 10.93
N PRO A 126 -4.77 -14.67 11.17
CA PRO A 126 -5.78 -14.86 10.13
C PRO A 126 -5.55 -13.98 8.89
N ASP A 127 -4.89 -12.84 9.07
CA ASP A 127 -4.54 -11.87 8.03
C ASP A 127 -3.23 -12.22 7.28
N GLY A 128 -2.57 -13.33 7.61
CA GLY A 128 -1.36 -13.80 6.93
C GLY A 128 -0.05 -13.13 7.37
N PHE A 129 -0.01 -12.57 8.59
CA PHE A 129 1.19 -11.94 9.15
C PHE A 129 1.80 -12.77 10.26
N GLU A 130 3.13 -12.75 10.41
CA GLU A 130 3.78 -13.39 11.56
C GLU A 130 3.17 -12.86 12.87
N ASN A 131 2.79 -13.78 13.76
CA ASN A 131 1.88 -13.49 14.87
C ASN A 131 2.41 -12.44 15.88
N GLN A 132 3.71 -12.42 16.20
CA GLN A 132 4.27 -11.42 17.10
C GLN A 132 4.25 -10.03 16.47
N PHE A 133 4.61 -9.90 15.19
CA PHE A 133 4.51 -8.64 14.45
C PHE A 133 3.06 -8.19 14.26
N ALA A 134 2.15 -9.13 13.97
CA ALA A 134 0.72 -8.87 13.86
C ALA A 134 0.13 -8.32 15.17
N THR A 135 0.31 -9.07 16.27
CA THR A 135 -0.29 -8.76 17.56
C THR A 135 0.36 -7.55 18.23
N ASN A 136 1.69 -7.50 18.29
CA ASN A 136 2.38 -6.49 19.09
C ASN A 136 2.42 -5.12 18.39
N HIS A 137 2.43 -5.11 17.04
CA HIS A 137 2.58 -3.90 16.23
C HIS A 137 1.39 -3.62 15.31
N LEU A 138 1.08 -4.48 14.31
CA LEU A 138 0.07 -4.14 13.30
C LEU A 138 -1.33 -3.93 13.88
N GLY A 139 -1.74 -4.76 14.85
CA GLY A 139 -3.01 -4.62 15.56
C GLY A 139 -3.09 -3.29 16.33
N HIS A 140 -2.04 -2.93 17.07
CA HIS A 140 -1.97 -1.67 17.80
C HIS A 140 -1.93 -0.46 16.87
N PHE A 141 -1.14 -0.56 15.79
CA PHE A 141 -1.05 0.46 14.75
C PHE A 141 -2.42 0.74 14.15
N LEU A 142 -3.14 -0.30 13.74
CA LEU A 142 -4.47 -0.17 13.16
C LEU A 142 -5.48 0.38 14.19
N PHE A 143 -5.51 -0.18 15.41
CA PHE A 143 -6.42 0.25 16.46
C PHE A 143 -6.23 1.73 16.80
N THR A 144 -4.98 2.15 17.05
CA THR A 144 -4.62 3.53 17.37
C THR A 144 -5.06 4.49 16.27
N ASN A 145 -4.80 4.16 15.01
CA ASN A 145 -5.18 5.01 13.88
C ASN A 145 -6.71 5.06 13.67
N LEU A 146 -7.44 3.96 13.92
CA LEU A 146 -8.90 3.93 13.77
C LEU A 146 -9.65 4.73 14.82
N ILE A 147 -9.07 4.93 16.02
CA ILE A 147 -9.64 5.71 17.11
C ILE A 147 -8.94 7.06 17.30
N ILE A 148 -8.05 7.45 16.38
CA ILE A 148 -7.18 8.63 16.57
C ILE A 148 -7.99 9.92 16.78
N ASP A 149 -9.17 10.03 16.19
CA ASP A 149 -10.06 11.18 16.38
C ASP A 149 -10.58 11.30 17.81
N LYS A 150 -10.88 10.17 18.49
CA LYS A 150 -11.24 10.15 19.93
C LYS A 150 -10.04 10.54 20.79
N ILE A 151 -8.82 10.16 20.40
CA ILE A 151 -7.61 10.54 21.12
C ILE A 151 -7.38 12.05 20.97
N LEU A 152 -7.35 12.56 19.73
CA LEU A 152 -7.11 13.98 19.44
C LEU A 152 -8.21 14.93 19.92
N ALA A 153 -9.39 14.41 20.29
CA ALA A 153 -10.43 15.19 20.97
C ALA A 153 -10.08 15.53 22.43
N SER A 154 -9.11 14.85 23.04
CA SER A 154 -8.58 15.22 24.36
C SER A 154 -7.81 16.53 24.29
N ARG A 155 -7.79 17.29 25.39
CA ARG A 155 -6.98 18.51 25.54
C ARG A 155 -5.49 18.21 25.76
N SER A 156 -5.14 17.00 26.17
CA SER A 156 -3.76 16.59 26.43
C SER A 156 -3.57 15.13 25.98
N PRO A 157 -3.70 14.85 24.66
CA PRO A 157 -3.73 13.49 24.16
C PRO A 157 -2.37 12.82 24.28
N ARG A 158 -2.35 11.57 24.73
CA ARG A 158 -1.12 10.81 24.92
C ARG A 158 -1.25 9.35 24.48
N VAL A 159 -0.23 8.84 23.80
CA VAL A 159 -0.10 7.42 23.40
C VAL A 159 1.21 6.86 23.95
N VAL A 160 1.12 5.73 24.64
CA VAL A 160 2.28 5.02 25.19
C VAL A 160 2.38 3.64 24.56
N ASN A 161 3.49 3.37 23.88
CA ASN A 161 3.76 2.08 23.24
C ASN A 161 4.74 1.26 24.07
N VAL A 162 4.25 0.19 24.71
CA VAL A 162 5.12 -0.68 25.50
C VAL A 162 5.99 -1.52 24.55
N SER A 163 7.28 -1.24 24.58
CA SER A 163 8.33 -1.97 23.88
C SER A 163 9.03 -2.93 24.86
N SER A 164 10.34 -3.13 24.71
CA SER A 164 11.20 -4.00 25.50
C SER A 164 12.65 -3.80 25.07
N ASP A 165 13.62 -4.11 25.94
CA ASP A 165 15.01 -4.35 25.54
C ASP A 165 15.15 -5.43 24.45
N GLY A 166 14.13 -6.25 24.24
CA GLY A 166 14.04 -7.12 23.06
C GLY A 166 14.24 -6.40 21.72
N HIS A 167 13.99 -5.09 21.62
CA HIS A 167 14.28 -4.30 20.40
C HIS A 167 15.76 -4.38 19.97
N ARG A 168 16.67 -4.73 20.90
CA ARG A 168 18.10 -4.96 20.63
C ARG A 168 18.37 -6.19 19.77
N LEU A 169 17.39 -7.09 19.64
CA LEU A 169 17.51 -8.36 18.91
C LEU A 169 17.26 -8.21 17.40
N GLY A 170 17.02 -6.98 16.92
CA GLY A 170 17.12 -6.66 15.50
C GLY A 170 16.24 -5.47 15.05
N PRO A 171 16.59 -4.87 13.90
CA PRO A 171 15.75 -3.87 13.24
C PRO A 171 14.52 -4.53 12.58
N ILE A 172 13.74 -3.71 11.86
CA ILE A 172 12.70 -4.23 10.96
C ILE A 172 13.32 -5.07 9.84
N ARG A 173 12.80 -6.28 9.62
CA ARG A 173 13.25 -7.14 8.52
C ARG A 173 12.58 -6.74 7.21
N TRP A 174 13.05 -5.67 6.60
CA TRP A 174 12.42 -5.10 5.38
C TRP A 174 12.22 -6.08 4.23
N ALA A 175 13.15 -7.00 4.03
CA ALA A 175 13.06 -8.00 2.96
C ALA A 175 12.14 -9.18 3.33
N ASP A 176 11.86 -9.37 4.63
CA ASP A 176 11.21 -10.58 5.14
C ASP A 176 10.65 -10.38 6.56
N TYR A 177 9.63 -9.51 6.68
CA TYR A 177 8.95 -9.24 7.95
C TYR A 177 8.09 -10.42 8.44
N ASN A 178 7.77 -11.37 7.54
CA ASN A 178 6.93 -12.54 7.78
C ASN A 178 7.73 -13.86 7.93
N PHE A 179 9.06 -13.79 7.94
CA PHE A 179 9.96 -14.94 8.13
C PHE A 179 9.77 -16.09 7.12
N ARG A 180 9.50 -15.76 5.85
CA ARG A 180 9.28 -16.72 4.74
C ARG A 180 8.42 -17.91 5.14
N GLU A 181 7.25 -17.64 5.70
CA GLU A 181 6.29 -18.68 6.14
C GLU A 181 6.89 -19.69 7.15
N GLY A 182 7.87 -19.24 7.94
CA GLY A 182 8.48 -20.02 9.01
C GLY A 182 9.91 -20.50 8.69
N GLU A 183 10.35 -20.47 7.43
CA GLU A 183 11.66 -20.99 7.00
C GLU A 183 12.83 -20.29 7.71
N THR A 184 12.72 -18.98 7.94
CA THR A 184 13.78 -18.18 8.57
C THR A 184 13.45 -17.81 10.01
N TYR A 185 12.39 -18.41 10.58
CA TYR A 185 11.83 -17.97 11.85
C TYR A 185 12.79 -18.19 13.01
N ASN A 186 13.08 -17.09 13.69
CA ASN A 186 13.68 -17.09 15.00
C ASN A 186 12.76 -16.30 15.94
N LYS A 187 12.24 -16.97 16.97
CA LYS A 187 11.22 -16.39 17.86
C LYS A 187 11.69 -15.13 18.60
N TRP A 188 12.98 -15.01 18.87
CA TRP A 188 13.59 -13.85 19.51
C TRP A 188 13.81 -12.70 18.51
N SER A 189 14.23 -12.99 17.27
CA SER A 189 14.28 -11.98 16.21
C SER A 189 12.89 -11.45 15.84
N ALA A 190 11.86 -12.31 15.83
CA ALA A 190 10.47 -11.91 15.59
C ALA A 190 9.95 -10.99 16.70
N TYR A 191 10.22 -11.36 17.96
CA TYR A 191 9.93 -10.50 19.10
C TYR A 191 10.66 -9.16 18.99
N GLY A 192 11.96 -9.17 18.70
CA GLY A 192 12.79 -7.98 18.57
C GLY A 192 12.31 -7.03 17.47
N GLN A 193 11.99 -7.55 16.29
CA GLN A 193 11.35 -6.77 15.22
C GLN A 193 10.07 -6.09 15.72
N SER A 194 9.21 -6.84 16.41
CA SER A 194 7.93 -6.29 16.90
C SER A 194 8.11 -5.19 17.95
N LYS A 195 9.16 -5.27 18.77
CA LYS A 195 9.46 -4.28 19.82
C LYS A 195 10.20 -3.07 19.28
N THR A 196 11.08 -3.25 18.29
CA THR A 196 11.60 -2.15 17.47
C THR A 196 10.46 -1.40 16.80
N ALA A 197 9.48 -2.11 16.25
CA ALA A 197 8.33 -1.50 15.58
C ALA A 197 7.50 -0.59 16.50
N ASN A 198 7.32 -0.98 17.77
CA ASN A 198 6.61 -0.18 18.77
C ASN A 198 7.31 1.15 19.08
N ILE A 199 8.65 1.17 19.12
CA ILE A 199 9.46 2.39 19.33
C ILE A 199 9.31 3.31 18.12
N LEU A 200 9.51 2.77 16.91
CA LEU A 200 9.37 3.50 15.65
C LEU A 200 7.95 4.06 15.43
N MET A 201 6.91 3.36 15.93
CA MET A 201 5.54 3.86 15.94
C MET A 201 5.39 5.10 16.84
N ALA A 202 6.02 5.13 18.02
CA ALA A 202 5.98 6.30 18.89
C ALA A 202 6.67 7.51 18.26
N VAL A 203 7.85 7.29 17.64
CA VAL A 203 8.54 8.34 16.85
C VAL A 203 7.63 8.88 15.75
N SER A 204 7.00 8.01 14.97
CA SER A 204 6.11 8.42 13.87
C SER A 204 4.89 9.20 14.35
N LEU A 205 4.26 8.76 15.44
CA LEU A 205 3.11 9.46 16.04
C LEU A 205 3.52 10.86 16.52
N ALA A 206 4.68 10.98 17.18
CA ALA A 206 5.22 12.26 17.61
C ALA A 206 5.48 13.20 16.42
N GLU A 207 6.10 12.71 15.34
CA GLU A 207 6.38 13.55 14.16
C GLU A 207 5.10 13.95 13.41
N LYS A 208 4.15 13.03 13.24
CA LYS A 208 2.96 13.26 12.41
C LYS A 208 1.87 14.03 13.15
N LEU A 209 1.71 13.78 14.45
CA LEU A 209 0.58 14.28 15.25
C LEU A 209 1.00 15.17 16.43
N GLY A 210 2.30 15.31 16.70
CA GLY A 210 2.84 16.30 17.63
C GLY A 210 2.38 17.74 17.35
N PRO A 211 2.33 18.21 16.08
CA PRO A 211 1.75 19.52 15.75
C PRO A 211 0.25 19.67 16.11
N LYS A 212 -0.46 18.56 16.33
CA LYS A 212 -1.85 18.53 16.83
C LYS A 212 -1.94 18.36 18.35
N GLY A 213 -0.81 18.44 19.06
CA GLY A 213 -0.72 18.30 20.52
C GLY A 213 -0.58 16.87 21.03
N LEU A 214 -0.47 15.86 20.15
CA LEU A 214 -0.27 14.47 20.60
C LEU A 214 1.14 14.25 21.14
N LEU A 215 1.22 13.71 22.35
CA LEU A 215 2.46 13.18 22.91
C LEU A 215 2.50 11.66 22.75
N ALA A 216 3.59 11.14 22.20
CA ALA A 216 3.79 9.72 21.97
C ALA A 216 5.15 9.28 22.54
N TYR A 217 5.14 8.23 23.35
CA TYR A 217 6.35 7.67 23.96
C TYR A 217 6.38 6.17 23.79
N SER A 218 7.59 5.60 23.84
CA SER A 218 7.78 4.17 23.96
C SER A 218 8.64 3.84 25.17
N LEU A 219 8.55 2.62 25.69
CA LEU A 219 9.30 2.26 26.89
C LEU A 219 9.68 0.80 26.99
N HIS A 220 10.69 0.52 27.80
CA HIS A 220 10.94 -0.81 28.38
C HIS A 220 10.44 -0.88 29.82
N PRO A 221 9.66 -1.92 30.17
CA PRO A 221 9.19 -2.11 31.55
C PRO A 221 10.19 -2.82 32.47
N GLY A 222 11.38 -3.20 32.03
CA GLY A 222 12.26 -4.09 32.80
C GLY A 222 12.01 -5.58 32.54
N VAL A 223 12.82 -6.43 33.17
CA VAL A 223 12.69 -7.90 33.09
C VAL A 223 11.84 -8.41 34.25
N ILE A 224 10.69 -9.00 33.92
CA ILE A 224 9.66 -9.39 34.89
C ILE A 224 9.17 -10.81 34.57
N PHE A 225 9.54 -11.78 35.41
CA PHE A 225 9.20 -13.19 35.22
C PHE A 225 7.85 -13.61 35.81
N SER A 226 7.24 -12.80 36.70
CA SER A 226 5.90 -13.02 37.27
C SER A 226 4.76 -12.86 36.27
N THR A 227 5.03 -12.29 35.10
CA THR A 227 4.00 -11.95 34.12
C THR A 227 3.64 -13.14 33.23
N SER A 228 2.40 -13.15 32.73
CA SER A 228 1.93 -14.15 31.75
C SER A 228 2.63 -14.08 30.38
N LEU A 229 3.51 -13.09 30.15
CA LEU A 229 4.29 -12.92 28.92
C LEU A 229 5.28 -14.06 28.69
N SER A 230 5.72 -14.75 29.76
CA SER A 230 6.58 -15.93 29.70
C SER A 230 5.87 -17.20 29.20
N SER A 231 4.55 -17.17 28.99
CA SER A 231 3.76 -18.33 28.55
C SER A 231 4.12 -18.87 27.15
N GLY A 232 4.84 -18.07 26.33
CA GLY A 232 5.38 -18.52 25.05
C GLY A 232 6.69 -19.30 25.16
N LEU A 233 7.32 -19.32 26.33
CA LEU A 233 8.55 -20.08 26.59
C LEU A 233 8.19 -21.53 26.88
N GLU A 234 8.86 -22.45 26.19
CA GLU A 234 8.59 -23.90 26.34
C GLU A 234 9.51 -24.53 27.37
N ASP A 235 10.78 -24.11 27.33
CA ASP A 235 11.81 -24.49 28.28
C ASP A 235 12.64 -23.25 28.61
N LEU A 236 12.55 -22.80 29.86
CA LEU A 236 13.11 -21.52 30.28
C LEU A 236 14.64 -21.45 30.06
N ASP A 237 15.35 -22.53 30.39
CA ASP A 237 16.81 -22.59 30.27
C ASP A 237 17.25 -22.58 28.81
N THR A 238 16.64 -23.41 27.97
CA THR A 238 16.92 -23.46 26.53
C THR A 238 16.58 -22.14 25.85
N ASP A 239 15.47 -21.52 26.22
CA ASP A 239 15.02 -20.27 25.62
C ASP A 239 15.89 -19.09 26.01
N ILE A 240 16.33 -19.01 27.27
CA ILE A 240 17.31 -18.03 27.73
C ILE A 240 18.68 -18.29 27.07
N ALA A 241 19.09 -19.54 26.90
CA ALA A 241 20.33 -19.86 26.18
C ALA A 241 20.26 -19.42 24.71
N ALA A 242 19.12 -19.64 24.04
CA ALA A 242 18.90 -19.20 22.67
C ALA A 242 18.87 -17.67 22.54
N LEU A 243 18.26 -16.95 23.50
CA LEU A 243 18.30 -15.49 23.57
C LEU A 243 19.75 -14.99 23.66
N ASN A 244 20.51 -15.54 24.60
CA ASN A 244 21.92 -15.19 24.79
C ASN A 244 22.79 -15.51 23.56
N ALA A 245 22.51 -16.62 22.88
CA ALA A 245 23.24 -17.00 21.67
C ALA A 245 22.96 -16.04 20.51
N LEU A 246 21.69 -15.62 20.33
CA LEU A 246 21.32 -14.63 19.32
C LEU A 246 21.94 -13.27 19.64
N ASP A 247 21.86 -12.82 20.88
CA ASP A 247 22.42 -11.54 21.30
C ASP A 247 23.93 -11.45 21.04
N ARG A 248 24.67 -12.52 21.38
CA ARG A 248 26.09 -12.63 21.07
C ARG A 248 26.37 -12.65 19.57
N SER A 249 25.53 -13.32 18.78
CA SER A 249 25.74 -13.40 17.32
C SER A 249 25.50 -12.06 16.62
N LEU A 250 24.69 -11.18 17.23
CA LEU A 250 24.48 -9.80 16.80
C LEU A 250 25.62 -8.85 17.22
N GLY A 251 26.57 -9.32 18.04
CA GLY A 251 27.70 -8.50 18.51
C GLY A 251 27.32 -7.47 19.57
N ASN A 252 26.24 -7.71 20.34
CA ASN A 252 25.86 -6.86 21.45
C ASN A 252 26.85 -7.05 22.61
N GLU A 253 27.85 -6.16 22.72
CA GLU A 253 28.90 -6.23 23.76
C GLU A 253 28.33 -6.16 25.18
N GLU A 254 27.17 -5.51 25.36
CA GLU A 254 26.56 -5.33 26.67
C GLU A 254 25.98 -6.65 27.23
N GLY A 255 25.61 -7.59 26.35
CA GLY A 255 25.03 -8.87 26.73
C GLY A 255 23.71 -8.75 27.51
N TRP A 256 23.31 -9.87 28.12
CA TRP A 256 22.18 -10.00 29.06
C TRP A 256 22.63 -10.40 30.48
N ARG A 257 23.88 -10.08 30.85
CA ARG A 257 24.61 -10.75 31.95
C ARG A 257 24.13 -10.38 33.36
N GLU A 258 23.40 -9.27 33.53
CA GLU A 258 22.95 -8.78 34.83
C GLU A 258 21.50 -8.30 34.77
N LEU A 259 20.57 -9.18 34.39
CA LEU A 259 19.14 -8.84 34.42
C LEU A 259 18.64 -8.81 35.86
N ARG A 260 18.56 -7.62 36.44
CA ARG A 260 17.82 -7.41 37.69
C ARG A 260 16.34 -7.68 37.44
N LEU A 261 15.79 -8.62 38.20
CA LEU A 261 14.36 -8.88 38.18
C LEU A 261 13.62 -7.75 38.86
N LYS A 262 12.65 -7.18 38.15
CA LYS A 262 11.73 -6.20 38.67
C LYS A 262 10.48 -6.85 39.24
N THR A 263 9.95 -6.26 40.29
CA THR A 263 8.58 -6.51 40.72
C THR A 263 7.59 -5.97 39.69
N ASP A 264 6.34 -6.43 39.71
CA ASP A 264 5.30 -5.90 38.82
C ASP A 264 5.09 -4.39 39.00
N GLN A 265 5.27 -3.88 40.22
CA GLN A 265 5.16 -2.45 40.56
C GLN A 265 6.28 -1.61 39.94
N GLU A 266 7.53 -2.08 40.04
CA GLU A 266 8.65 -1.43 39.36
C GLU A 266 8.55 -1.56 37.84
N GLY A 267 7.92 -2.64 37.37
CA GLY A 267 7.69 -2.89 35.96
C GLY A 267 6.66 -1.96 35.31
N ALA A 268 5.61 -1.62 36.06
CA ALA A 268 4.58 -0.68 35.62
C ALA A 268 5.00 0.79 35.78
N ALA A 269 6.06 1.08 36.56
CA ALA A 269 6.47 2.43 36.91
C ALA A 269 6.78 3.30 35.67
N THR A 270 7.62 2.82 34.75
CA THR A 270 7.93 3.56 33.53
C THR A 270 6.69 3.81 32.67
N THR A 271 5.66 2.95 32.75
CA THR A 271 4.38 3.18 32.06
C THR A 271 3.60 4.34 32.68
N VAL A 272 3.57 4.46 34.02
CA VAL A 272 3.01 5.63 34.71
C VAL A 272 3.78 6.89 34.35
N TYR A 273 5.11 6.84 34.40
CA TYR A 273 5.97 7.96 34.03
C TYR A 273 5.70 8.42 32.58
N ALA A 274 5.71 7.50 31.62
CA ALA A 274 5.41 7.76 30.22
C ALA A 274 4.00 8.36 30.02
N ALA A 275 3.02 7.88 30.78
CA ALA A 275 1.62 8.28 30.66
C ALA A 275 1.29 9.62 31.32
N PHE A 276 2.02 10.05 32.35
CA PHE A 276 1.57 11.19 33.17
C PHE A 276 2.64 12.24 33.50
N GLU A 277 3.94 11.99 33.32
CA GLU A 277 4.97 13.01 33.58
C GLU A 277 4.81 14.21 32.63
N PRO A 278 4.60 15.44 33.15
CA PRO A 278 4.50 16.64 32.33
C PRO A 278 5.82 17.05 31.68
N ALA A 279 6.96 16.87 32.36
CA ALA A 279 8.28 17.30 31.87
C ALA A 279 8.71 16.58 30.57
N LEU A 280 8.09 15.43 30.25
CA LEU A 280 8.34 14.71 29.01
C LEU A 280 7.90 15.47 27.76
N GLN A 281 7.03 16.48 27.86
CA GLN A 281 6.46 17.19 26.71
C GLN A 281 7.52 17.73 25.74
N GLU A 282 8.69 18.14 26.23
CA GLU A 282 9.80 18.64 25.42
C GLU A 282 10.53 17.53 24.63
N ASN A 283 10.26 16.27 24.94
CA ASN A 283 10.95 15.08 24.45
C ASN A 283 10.00 14.11 23.73
N ASN A 284 9.01 14.64 23.02
CA ASN A 284 8.01 13.85 22.30
C ASN A 284 8.67 12.87 21.30
N GLY A 285 8.25 11.60 21.35
CA GLY A 285 8.83 10.51 20.56
C GLY A 285 9.97 9.76 21.25
N ALA A 286 10.33 10.14 22.49
CA ALA A 286 11.41 9.49 23.23
C ALA A 286 11.11 8.02 23.60
N TYR A 287 12.20 7.25 23.71
CA TYR A 287 12.22 5.93 24.34
C TYR A 287 12.61 6.09 25.81
N LEU A 288 11.89 5.40 26.69
CA LEU A 288 12.02 5.54 28.13
C LEU A 288 12.39 4.19 28.77
N GLN A 289 13.23 4.24 29.79
CA GLN A 289 13.51 3.11 30.67
C GLN A 289 13.73 3.63 32.07
N ASP A 290 13.43 2.83 33.09
CA ASP A 290 13.67 3.18 34.49
C ASP A 290 13.24 4.62 34.86
N CYS A 291 12.05 4.99 34.38
CA CYS A 291 11.42 6.30 34.62
C CYS A 291 12.25 7.53 34.20
N HIS A 292 13.08 7.40 33.17
CA HIS A 292 13.78 8.52 32.53
C HIS A 292 13.86 8.33 31.00
N ILE A 293 14.29 9.39 30.30
CA ILE A 293 14.56 9.35 28.86
C ILE A 293 15.87 8.62 28.64
N ALA A 294 15.85 7.54 27.85
CA ALA A 294 17.03 6.74 27.58
C ALA A 294 18.17 7.58 26.98
N ASP A 295 19.34 7.53 27.60
CA ASP A 295 20.58 8.08 27.08
C ASP A 295 21.30 7.02 26.24
N PRO A 296 21.51 7.24 24.92
CA PRO A 296 22.23 6.30 24.05
C PRO A 296 23.66 5.98 24.49
N TRP A 297 24.26 6.76 25.38
CA TRP A 297 25.62 6.54 25.88
C TRP A 297 25.70 5.63 27.09
N THR A 298 24.66 5.60 27.93
CA THR A 298 24.64 4.80 29.17
C THR A 298 23.63 3.68 29.12
N ASP A 299 22.57 3.85 28.32
CA ASP A 299 21.49 2.90 28.24
C ASP A 299 21.43 2.17 26.90
N THR A 300 20.73 1.03 26.91
CA THR A 300 20.71 0.12 25.78
C THR A 300 19.58 0.41 24.78
N VAL A 301 19.59 1.62 24.21
CA VAL A 301 18.72 2.01 23.08
C VAL A 301 19.48 1.95 21.76
N LYS A 302 19.06 1.07 20.84
CA LYS A 302 19.77 0.89 19.56
C LYS A 302 19.34 1.95 18.52
N PRO A 303 20.27 2.50 17.72
CA PRO A 303 19.97 3.60 16.77
C PRO A 303 18.86 3.30 15.77
N TRP A 304 18.73 2.04 15.34
CA TRP A 304 17.67 1.63 14.38
C TRP A 304 16.25 1.74 14.95
N ALA A 305 16.09 1.79 16.28
CA ALA A 305 14.79 1.87 16.92
C ALA A 305 14.29 3.32 17.05
N THR A 306 15.18 4.31 17.00
CA THR A 306 14.85 5.73 17.15
C THR A 306 15.07 6.54 15.85
N ASP A 307 15.52 5.89 14.78
CA ASP A 307 15.74 6.51 13.48
C ASP A 307 14.42 6.93 12.80
N LYS A 308 14.32 8.21 12.45
CA LYS A 308 13.13 8.81 11.83
C LYS A 308 12.84 8.31 10.41
N VAL A 309 13.88 7.93 9.66
CA VAL A 309 13.72 7.38 8.31
C VAL A 309 13.14 5.97 8.38
N GLU A 310 13.65 5.14 9.30
CA GLU A 310 13.11 3.81 9.57
C GLU A 310 11.67 3.89 10.11
N ALA A 311 11.37 4.90 10.93
CA ALA A 311 10.02 5.15 11.44
C ALA A 311 9.03 5.44 10.31
N GLU A 312 9.39 6.35 9.40
CA GLU A 312 8.57 6.70 8.24
C GLU A 312 8.40 5.51 7.27
N LYS A 313 9.44 4.72 7.04
CA LYS A 313 9.34 3.50 6.22
C LYS A 313 8.39 2.49 6.86
N LEU A 314 8.48 2.31 8.18
CA LEU A 314 7.66 1.35 8.90
C LEU A 314 6.20 1.79 8.87
N TRP A 315 5.94 3.09 9.07
CA TRP A 315 4.60 3.64 8.97
C TRP A 315 3.94 3.29 7.64
N LYS A 316 4.61 3.54 6.51
CA LYS A 316 4.10 3.20 5.17
C LYS A 316 3.89 1.72 4.97
N LEU A 317 4.80 0.89 5.48
CA LEU A 317 4.63 -0.56 5.45
C LEU A 317 3.40 -0.98 6.24
N SER A 318 3.28 -0.52 7.49
CA SER A 318 2.14 -0.80 8.35
C SER A 318 0.83 -0.36 7.72
N GLU A 319 0.75 0.83 7.13
CA GLU A 319 -0.44 1.25 6.38
C GLU A 319 -0.77 0.26 5.24
N LYS A 320 0.23 -0.11 4.44
CA LYS A 320 0.02 -1.06 3.34
C LYS A 320 -0.51 -2.42 3.84
N LEU A 321 -0.02 -2.90 4.98
CA LEU A 321 -0.35 -4.22 5.53
C LEU A 321 -1.68 -4.21 6.29
N SER A 322 -1.94 -3.20 7.13
CA SER A 322 -3.12 -3.18 8.01
C SER A 322 -4.39 -2.69 7.33
N TRP A 323 -4.26 -1.96 6.22
CA TRP A 323 -5.39 -1.46 5.42
C TRP A 323 -5.71 -2.35 4.21
N ILE A 324 -5.28 -3.62 4.23
CA ILE A 324 -5.39 -4.52 3.08
C ILE A 324 -6.85 -4.75 2.65
N ASP A 325 -7.79 -4.87 3.59
CA ASP A 325 -9.22 -5.01 3.28
C ASP A 325 -9.80 -3.74 2.65
N ASP A 326 -9.51 -2.56 3.21
CA ASP A 326 -9.95 -1.29 2.61
C ASP A 326 -9.29 -1.07 1.23
N ALA A 327 -8.08 -1.60 1.00
CA ALA A 327 -7.45 -1.56 -0.31
C ALA A 327 -8.09 -2.54 -1.31
N LEU A 328 -8.51 -3.73 -0.85
CA LEU A 328 -9.22 -4.72 -1.64
C LEU A 328 -10.66 -4.28 -1.96
N ASP A 329 -11.37 -3.68 -1.00
CA ASP A 329 -12.71 -3.11 -1.20
C ASP A 329 -12.65 -1.88 -2.10
N ARG A 330 -11.70 -0.97 -1.92
CA ARG A 330 -11.50 0.14 -2.89
C ARG A 330 -11.14 -0.34 -4.29
N ARG A 331 -10.45 -1.48 -4.43
CA ARG A 331 -10.19 -2.11 -5.75
C ARG A 331 -11.45 -2.75 -6.33
N ARG A 332 -12.24 -3.43 -5.50
CA ARG A 332 -13.53 -4.04 -5.89
C ARG A 332 -14.53 -2.96 -6.32
N ASP A 333 -14.65 -1.87 -5.59
CA ASP A 333 -15.50 -0.74 -5.93
C ASP A 333 -15.06 -0.04 -7.21
N LYS A 334 -13.75 0.14 -7.42
CA LYS A 334 -13.22 0.63 -8.70
C LYS A 334 -13.54 -0.30 -9.85
N GLN A 335 -13.44 -1.63 -9.67
CA GLN A 335 -13.79 -2.61 -10.69
C GLN A 335 -15.29 -2.64 -11.01
N ILE A 336 -16.16 -2.55 -9.99
CA ILE A 336 -17.62 -2.50 -10.16
C ILE A 336 -18.03 -1.21 -10.87
N CYS A 337 -17.46 -0.06 -10.47
CA CYS A 337 -17.69 1.22 -11.14
C CYS A 337 -17.25 1.17 -12.61
N GLN A 338 -16.04 0.65 -12.87
CA GLN A 338 -15.53 0.48 -14.22
C GLN A 338 -16.40 -0.45 -15.06
N PHE A 339 -16.90 -1.55 -14.49
CA PHE A 339 -17.81 -2.47 -15.18
C PHE A 339 -19.14 -1.80 -15.54
N ARG A 340 -19.73 -0.99 -14.64
CA ARG A 340 -20.95 -0.22 -14.93
C ARG A 340 -20.75 0.82 -16.04
N ILE A 341 -19.61 1.53 -16.03
CA ILE A 341 -19.25 2.49 -17.08
C ILE A 341 -19.07 1.78 -18.43
N LEU A 342 -18.34 0.66 -18.47
CA LEU A 342 -18.12 -0.11 -19.69
C LEU A 342 -19.42 -0.68 -20.24
N LYS A 343 -20.32 -1.18 -19.38
CA LYS A 343 -21.63 -1.68 -19.78
C LYS A 343 -22.50 -0.59 -20.40
N LYS A 344 -22.61 0.58 -19.74
CA LYS A 344 -23.37 1.72 -20.26
C LYS A 344 -22.83 2.18 -21.61
N LYS A 345 -21.51 2.32 -21.74
CA LYS A 345 -20.86 2.69 -23.00
C LYS A 345 -21.09 1.66 -24.10
N MET A 346 -21.05 0.36 -23.77
CA MET A 346 -21.38 -0.71 -24.72
C MET A 346 -22.82 -0.60 -25.22
N GLU A 347 -23.78 -0.32 -24.33
CA GLU A 347 -25.19 -0.15 -24.68
C GLU A 347 -25.41 1.06 -25.59
N GLU A 348 -24.73 2.18 -25.32
CA GLU A 348 -24.74 3.40 -26.17
C GLU A 348 -24.17 3.10 -27.57
N SER A 349 -22.97 2.50 -27.65
CA SER A 349 -22.37 2.13 -28.94
C SER A 349 -23.20 1.08 -29.68
N LEU A 350 -23.80 0.11 -28.97
CA LEU A 350 -24.69 -0.89 -29.56
C LEU A 350 -25.93 -0.22 -30.18
N SER A 351 -26.55 0.70 -29.47
CA SER A 351 -27.69 1.47 -30.00
C SER A 351 -27.31 2.26 -31.25
N HIS A 352 -26.15 2.93 -31.25
CA HIS A 352 -25.61 3.63 -32.41
C HIS A 352 -25.47 2.72 -33.64
N PHE A 353 -24.78 1.58 -33.48
CA PHE A 353 -24.54 0.67 -34.61
C PHE A 353 -25.79 -0.10 -35.06
N GLN A 354 -26.76 -0.34 -34.17
CA GLN A 354 -28.07 -0.88 -34.54
C GLN A 354 -28.88 0.08 -35.40
N GLY A 355 -28.62 1.38 -35.32
CA GLY A 355 -29.21 2.39 -36.19
C GLY A 355 -28.69 2.36 -37.64
N ILE A 356 -27.62 1.62 -37.92
CA ILE A 356 -27.00 1.52 -39.24
C ILE A 356 -27.42 0.19 -39.89
N PRO A 357 -28.27 0.15 -40.94
CA PRO A 357 -28.95 -1.07 -41.38
C PRO A 357 -28.05 -2.27 -41.70
N TRP A 358 -26.95 -2.04 -42.42
CA TRP A 358 -26.02 -3.11 -42.80
C TRP A 358 -25.18 -3.61 -41.60
N VAL A 359 -24.85 -2.72 -40.67
CA VAL A 359 -24.16 -3.10 -39.42
C VAL A 359 -25.11 -3.87 -38.52
N ALA A 360 -26.36 -3.41 -38.40
CA ALA A 360 -27.40 -4.09 -37.63
C ALA A 360 -27.63 -5.53 -38.12
N GLN A 361 -27.47 -5.80 -39.43
CA GLN A 361 -27.50 -7.15 -39.97
C GLN A 361 -26.34 -8.01 -39.45
N LEU A 362 -25.12 -7.47 -39.42
CA LEU A 362 -23.95 -8.16 -38.88
C LEU A 362 -24.06 -8.38 -37.36
N LEU A 363 -24.66 -7.42 -36.64
CA LEU A 363 -24.87 -7.51 -35.19
C LEU A 363 -25.88 -8.58 -34.76
N ARG A 364 -26.77 -9.03 -35.67
CA ARG A 364 -27.75 -10.10 -35.44
C ARG A 364 -27.19 -11.52 -35.65
N ASP A 365 -25.90 -11.64 -35.96
CA ASP A 365 -25.23 -12.94 -36.14
C ASP A 365 -25.05 -13.65 -34.79
N ASP A 366 -25.90 -14.65 -34.51
CA ASP A 366 -25.93 -15.39 -33.23
C ASP A 366 -24.63 -16.18 -32.93
N ASP A 367 -23.82 -16.41 -33.95
CA ASP A 367 -22.47 -16.98 -33.82
C ASP A 367 -21.51 -16.03 -33.10
N PHE A 368 -21.86 -14.75 -32.95
CA PHE A 368 -21.02 -13.72 -32.35
C PHE A 368 -21.59 -13.22 -31.03
N ILE A 369 -20.69 -12.86 -30.11
CA ILE A 369 -21.02 -12.24 -28.84
C ILE A 369 -20.53 -10.80 -28.88
N THR A 370 -21.45 -9.87 -28.67
CA THR A 370 -21.15 -8.44 -28.55
C THR A 370 -20.49 -8.14 -27.21
N SER A 371 -19.42 -7.33 -27.23
CA SER A 371 -18.60 -7.04 -26.07
C SER A 371 -18.02 -5.61 -26.16
N PRO A 372 -17.77 -4.92 -25.02
CA PRO A 372 -17.03 -3.67 -25.05
C PRO A 372 -15.61 -3.88 -25.59
N LEU A 373 -15.09 -2.90 -26.33
CA LEU A 373 -13.73 -2.91 -26.83
C LEU A 373 -12.71 -2.71 -25.68
N PRO A 374 -11.78 -3.65 -25.43
CA PRO A 374 -10.86 -3.56 -24.28
C PRO A 374 -9.88 -2.37 -24.32
N SER A 375 -9.47 -1.91 -25.51
CA SER A 375 -8.35 -0.95 -25.68
C SER A 375 -8.64 0.51 -25.30
N ARG A 376 -9.85 0.83 -24.80
CA ARG A 376 -10.13 2.17 -24.26
C ARG A 376 -9.72 2.36 -22.80
N VAL A 377 -9.27 1.31 -22.09
CA VAL A 377 -8.81 1.42 -20.69
C VAL A 377 -7.32 1.76 -20.63
N TYR A 378 -7.01 2.94 -20.09
CA TYR A 378 -5.66 3.47 -19.86
C TYR A 378 -4.76 2.44 -19.14
N LYS A 379 -3.71 1.93 -19.80
CA LYS A 379 -2.56 1.34 -19.10
C LYS A 379 -1.47 2.40 -19.02
N SER A 380 -1.13 2.81 -17.81
CA SER A 380 -0.24 3.96 -17.57
C SER A 380 1.24 3.68 -17.86
N THR A 381 1.62 2.46 -18.24
CA THR A 381 3.00 1.97 -18.17
C THR A 381 3.73 1.84 -19.51
N THR A 382 3.06 2.00 -20.66
CA THR A 382 3.67 1.89 -22.00
C THR A 382 3.45 3.17 -22.82
N THR A 383 4.49 3.63 -23.53
CA THR A 383 4.49 4.87 -24.32
C THR A 383 3.74 4.75 -25.65
N GLU A 384 3.67 3.56 -26.25
CA GLU A 384 3.06 3.32 -27.56
C GLU A 384 1.52 3.37 -27.50
N ASP A 385 0.92 2.78 -26.46
CA ASP A 385 -0.54 2.81 -26.23
C ASP A 385 -1.08 4.24 -26.05
N ARG A 386 -0.28 5.15 -25.49
CA ARG A 386 -0.70 6.55 -25.25
C ARG A 386 -0.88 7.32 -26.55
N LEU A 387 -0.02 7.11 -27.54
CA LEU A 387 -0.04 7.86 -28.81
C LEU A 387 -1.27 7.49 -29.65
N PHE A 388 -1.57 6.19 -29.77
CA PHE A 388 -2.76 5.72 -30.47
C PHE A 388 -4.04 6.11 -29.74
N SER A 389 -4.08 5.91 -28.42
CA SER A 389 -5.24 6.26 -27.58
C SER A 389 -5.58 7.75 -27.61
N ALA A 390 -4.58 8.64 -27.70
CA ALA A 390 -4.79 10.09 -27.80
C ALA A 390 -5.29 10.50 -29.20
N THR A 391 -4.84 9.83 -30.26
CA THR A 391 -5.17 10.17 -31.66
C THR A 391 -6.62 9.79 -32.03
N ILE A 392 -7.18 8.73 -31.44
CA ILE A 392 -8.47 8.14 -31.88
C ILE A 392 -9.69 8.44 -30.98
N LYS A 393 -9.59 9.39 -30.03
CA LYS A 393 -10.61 9.60 -28.98
C LYS A 393 -11.54 10.78 -29.17
N THR A 394 -11.51 11.44 -30.32
CA THR A 394 -12.41 12.56 -30.60
C THR A 394 -13.51 12.13 -31.57
N PRO A 395 -14.69 12.79 -31.56
CA PRO A 395 -15.71 12.58 -32.57
C PRO A 395 -15.21 12.83 -34.01
N SER A 396 -14.18 13.66 -34.19
CA SER A 396 -13.60 13.94 -35.50
C SER A 396 -12.61 12.87 -36.00
N THR A 397 -12.19 11.93 -35.15
CA THR A 397 -11.36 10.76 -35.53
C THR A 397 -12.13 9.44 -35.49
N ILE A 398 -12.42 8.87 -34.31
CA ILE A 398 -13.26 7.67 -34.18
C ILE A 398 -14.33 7.90 -33.11
N ALA A 399 -15.53 8.24 -33.58
CA ALA A 399 -16.65 8.59 -32.71
C ALA A 399 -17.10 7.41 -31.85
N GLU A 400 -17.37 6.26 -32.49
CA GLU A 400 -17.95 5.08 -31.85
C GLU A 400 -17.22 3.80 -32.25
N CYS A 401 -17.10 2.86 -31.29
CA CYS A 401 -16.55 1.53 -31.54
C CYS A 401 -17.30 0.44 -30.79
N LEU A 402 -17.49 -0.72 -31.42
CA LEU A 402 -18.10 -1.89 -30.80
C LEU A 402 -17.39 -3.16 -31.27
N MET A 403 -17.21 -4.14 -30.39
CA MET A 403 -16.59 -5.42 -30.75
C MET A 403 -17.61 -6.55 -30.70
N GLN A 404 -17.46 -7.48 -31.63
CA GLN A 404 -18.02 -8.81 -31.58
C GLN A 404 -16.89 -9.83 -31.65
N TYR A 405 -17.00 -10.94 -30.92
CA TYR A 405 -16.12 -12.09 -31.08
C TYR A 405 -16.94 -13.34 -31.32
N ARG A 406 -16.43 -14.26 -32.15
CA ARG A 406 -17.11 -15.50 -32.46
C ARG A 406 -17.19 -16.36 -31.20
N ARG A 407 -18.38 -16.86 -30.91
CA ARG A 407 -18.67 -17.76 -29.81
C ARG A 407 -17.73 -18.97 -29.89
N PRO A 408 -17.06 -19.35 -28.80
CA PRO A 408 -16.25 -20.56 -28.79
C PRO A 408 -17.07 -21.81 -29.14
N ALA A 409 -16.46 -22.73 -29.89
CA ALA A 409 -17.08 -24.01 -30.21
C ALA A 409 -17.32 -24.83 -28.93
N PRO A 410 -18.43 -25.58 -28.81
CA PRO A 410 -18.67 -26.46 -27.67
C PRO A 410 -17.47 -27.40 -27.43
N GLY A 411 -16.94 -27.41 -26.20
CA GLY A 411 -15.79 -28.24 -25.82
C GLY A 411 -14.41 -27.62 -26.08
N SER A 412 -14.32 -26.40 -26.60
CA SER A 412 -13.04 -25.68 -26.69
C SER A 412 -12.42 -25.45 -25.31
N LYS A 413 -11.16 -25.83 -25.10
CA LYS A 413 -10.43 -25.57 -23.86
C LYS A 413 -9.70 -24.22 -23.95
N PRO A 414 -9.85 -23.33 -22.97
CA PRO A 414 -9.12 -22.07 -22.95
C PRO A 414 -7.63 -22.34 -22.69
N PHE A 415 -6.75 -21.53 -23.31
CA PHE A 415 -5.30 -21.64 -23.12
C PHE A 415 -4.86 -21.21 -21.71
N ALA A 416 -5.63 -20.33 -21.08
CA ALA A 416 -5.39 -19.82 -19.73
C ALA A 416 -6.73 -19.60 -19.00
N PRO A 417 -6.76 -19.51 -17.65
CA PRO A 417 -7.99 -19.35 -16.86
C PRO A 417 -8.87 -18.13 -17.21
N LYS A 418 -8.33 -17.15 -17.96
CA LYS A 418 -9.04 -15.93 -18.43
C LYS A 418 -9.14 -15.82 -19.95
N ALA A 419 -8.68 -16.84 -20.69
CA ALA A 419 -8.69 -16.82 -22.15
C ALA A 419 -10.09 -17.14 -22.71
N ILE A 420 -10.46 -16.45 -23.77
CA ILE A 420 -11.63 -16.73 -24.59
C ILE A 420 -11.11 -17.35 -25.90
N PRO A 421 -11.28 -18.67 -26.14
CA PRO A 421 -10.76 -19.34 -27.33
C PRO A 421 -11.61 -19.02 -28.57
N THR A 422 -11.61 -17.74 -28.96
CA THR A 422 -12.31 -17.24 -30.14
C THR A 422 -11.38 -17.28 -31.35
N THR A 423 -11.95 -17.60 -32.51
CA THR A 423 -11.20 -17.71 -33.78
C THR A 423 -11.44 -16.54 -34.72
N GLU A 424 -12.37 -15.64 -34.37
CA GLU A 424 -12.74 -14.50 -35.20
C GLU A 424 -13.28 -13.36 -34.34
N ILE A 425 -12.93 -12.13 -34.73
CA ILE A 425 -13.50 -10.89 -34.17
C ILE A 425 -13.98 -9.97 -35.28
N ARG A 426 -14.90 -9.07 -34.93
CA ARG A 426 -15.35 -7.93 -35.74
C ARG A 426 -15.32 -6.69 -34.86
N VAL A 427 -14.72 -5.61 -35.32
CA VAL A 427 -14.71 -4.31 -34.64
C VAL A 427 -15.37 -3.29 -35.56
N PHE A 428 -16.51 -2.78 -35.15
CA PHE A 428 -17.24 -1.72 -35.84
C PHE A 428 -16.67 -0.37 -35.40
N CYS A 429 -16.37 0.52 -36.35
CA CYS A 429 -15.83 1.85 -36.08
C CYS A 429 -16.56 2.90 -36.90
N THR A 430 -16.89 4.04 -36.29
CA THR A 430 -17.35 5.23 -37.02
C THR A 430 -16.19 6.20 -37.17
N LEU A 431 -15.66 6.31 -38.39
CA LEU A 431 -14.51 7.12 -38.78
C LEU A 431 -14.95 8.55 -39.11
N GLY A 432 -14.21 9.53 -38.59
CA GLY A 432 -14.33 10.95 -38.90
C GLY A 432 -13.31 11.43 -39.94
N THR A 433 -13.33 12.72 -40.22
CA THR A 433 -12.54 13.37 -41.31
C THR A 433 -11.10 13.72 -40.92
N ASP A 434 -10.74 13.69 -39.64
CA ASP A 434 -9.38 14.02 -39.21
C ASP A 434 -8.41 12.85 -39.43
N LEU A 435 -8.90 11.74 -40.01
CA LEU A 435 -8.10 10.58 -40.38
C LEU A 435 -7.72 10.57 -41.86
N ASP A 436 -8.04 11.64 -42.60
CA ASP A 436 -7.83 11.74 -44.05
C ASP A 436 -6.34 11.87 -44.40
N GLY A 437 -5.86 11.03 -45.32
CA GLY A 437 -4.57 11.24 -46.00
C GLY A 437 -4.72 12.01 -47.31
N PHE A 438 -5.93 12.02 -47.84
CA PHE A 438 -6.42 12.77 -48.98
C PHE A 438 -7.91 13.07 -48.70
N PRO A 439 -8.48 14.22 -49.13
CA PRO A 439 -9.87 14.57 -48.80
C PRO A 439 -10.86 13.43 -49.08
N GLY A 440 -11.53 12.97 -48.03
CA GLY A 440 -12.52 11.89 -48.05
C GLY A 440 -11.94 10.48 -48.12
N ILE A 441 -10.62 10.31 -47.98
CA ILE A 441 -9.92 9.02 -48.02
C ILE A 441 -9.04 8.85 -46.79
N LEU A 442 -9.29 7.76 -46.06
CA LEU A 442 -8.54 7.36 -44.88
C LEU A 442 -7.04 7.23 -45.17
N HIS A 443 -6.22 7.83 -44.31
CA HIS A 443 -4.76 7.75 -44.39
C HIS A 443 -4.29 6.29 -44.31
N GLY A 444 -3.45 5.85 -45.26
CA GLY A 444 -2.99 4.46 -45.34
C GLY A 444 -2.25 3.96 -44.09
N GLY A 445 -1.54 4.84 -43.38
CA GLY A 445 -0.96 4.52 -42.08
C GLY A 445 -2.00 4.18 -41.01
N ILE A 446 -3.15 4.86 -41.01
CA ILE A 446 -4.25 4.58 -40.07
C ILE A 446 -4.93 3.25 -40.41
N VAL A 447 -5.07 2.92 -41.70
CA VAL A 447 -5.54 1.59 -42.12
C VAL A 447 -4.67 0.48 -41.53
N ALA A 448 -3.35 0.61 -41.63
CA ALA A 448 -2.41 -0.37 -41.08
C ALA A 448 -2.52 -0.47 -39.56
N THR A 449 -2.62 0.67 -38.86
CA THR A 449 -2.75 0.68 -37.40
C THR A 449 -4.06 0.07 -36.92
N LEU A 450 -5.19 0.34 -37.57
CA LEU A 450 -6.48 -0.26 -37.21
C LEU A 450 -6.46 -1.79 -37.41
N LEU A 451 -5.83 -2.26 -38.48
CA LEU A 451 -5.66 -3.69 -38.71
C LEU A 451 -4.77 -4.34 -37.65
N ASP A 452 -3.63 -3.71 -37.32
CA ASP A 452 -2.69 -4.22 -36.32
C ASP A 452 -3.33 -4.31 -34.92
N GLU A 453 -3.89 -3.20 -34.45
CA GLU A 453 -4.55 -3.11 -33.14
C GLU A 453 -5.66 -4.14 -33.02
N PHE A 454 -6.61 -4.13 -33.96
CA PHE A 454 -7.79 -4.98 -33.83
C PHE A 454 -7.46 -6.44 -34.06
N THR A 455 -6.62 -6.79 -35.04
CA THR A 455 -6.21 -8.20 -35.18
C THR A 455 -5.37 -8.67 -34.00
N GLY A 456 -4.62 -7.79 -33.32
CA GLY A 456 -3.95 -8.11 -32.06
C GLY A 456 -4.90 -8.48 -30.92
N LEU A 457 -6.11 -7.90 -30.87
CA LEU A 457 -7.11 -8.21 -29.84
C LEU A 457 -7.51 -9.69 -29.82
N ILE A 458 -7.55 -10.37 -30.97
CA ILE A 458 -7.92 -11.78 -31.01
C ILE A 458 -6.91 -12.66 -30.27
N LEU A 459 -5.62 -12.30 -30.34
CA LEU A 459 -4.54 -12.97 -29.61
C LEU A 459 -4.66 -12.66 -28.11
N SER A 460 -4.88 -11.39 -27.76
CA SER A 460 -5.06 -10.99 -26.36
C SER A 460 -6.23 -11.72 -25.70
N LEU A 461 -7.36 -11.89 -26.42
CA LEU A 461 -8.52 -12.64 -25.93
C LEU A 461 -8.21 -14.14 -25.82
N SER A 462 -7.57 -14.72 -26.85
CA SER A 462 -7.26 -16.16 -26.91
C SER A 462 -6.19 -16.62 -25.92
N LEU A 463 -5.33 -15.71 -25.45
CA LEU A 463 -4.24 -16.00 -24.51
C LEU A 463 -4.52 -15.54 -23.08
N GLY A 464 -5.62 -14.81 -22.82
CA GLY A 464 -6.04 -14.47 -21.46
C GLY A 464 -5.36 -13.25 -20.82
N GLY A 465 -4.71 -12.40 -21.62
CA GLY A 465 -4.34 -11.02 -21.24
C GLY A 465 -3.41 -10.85 -20.03
N GLY A 466 -2.40 -11.72 -19.85
CA GLY A 466 -1.34 -11.53 -18.85
C GLY A 466 -0.38 -10.37 -19.21
N GLU A 467 0.32 -9.82 -18.21
CA GLU A 467 1.41 -8.86 -18.43
C GLU A 467 2.46 -9.41 -19.41
N PRO A 468 3.10 -8.54 -20.22
CA PRO A 468 4.19 -8.95 -21.11
C PRO A 468 5.38 -9.38 -20.25
N GLY A 469 5.46 -10.68 -19.94
CA GLY A 469 6.50 -11.17 -19.04
C GLY A 469 6.54 -12.68 -18.78
N GLN A 470 5.53 -13.48 -19.17
CA GLN A 470 5.59 -14.93 -18.94
C GLN A 470 5.38 -15.86 -20.14
N ASP A 471 4.99 -15.36 -21.30
CA ASP A 471 5.01 -16.15 -22.54
C ASP A 471 5.81 -15.39 -23.59
N GLY A 472 6.81 -16.08 -24.17
CA GLY A 472 7.83 -15.48 -25.04
C GLY A 472 7.28 -14.73 -26.26
N PRO A 473 8.15 -13.96 -26.96
CA PRO A 473 7.74 -13.08 -28.05
C PRO A 473 6.97 -13.84 -29.14
N VAL A 474 5.78 -13.36 -29.45
CA VAL A 474 4.98 -13.85 -30.59
C VAL A 474 5.41 -13.07 -31.83
N THR A 475 5.82 -13.76 -32.88
CA THR A 475 6.09 -13.13 -34.18
C THR A 475 4.83 -13.19 -35.03
N ALA A 476 4.25 -12.03 -35.35
CA ALA A 476 3.18 -11.88 -36.33
C ALA A 476 3.76 -11.38 -37.66
N TYR A 477 3.21 -11.87 -38.77
CA TYR A 477 3.51 -11.37 -40.11
C TYR A 477 2.27 -10.66 -40.65
N LEU A 478 2.36 -9.35 -40.88
CA LEU A 478 1.29 -8.58 -41.49
C LEU A 478 1.54 -8.48 -43.00
N ASN A 479 0.66 -9.08 -43.80
CA ASN A 479 0.65 -8.93 -45.25
C ASN A 479 -0.62 -8.17 -45.66
N THR A 480 -0.49 -6.88 -45.97
CA THR A 480 -1.60 -6.03 -46.36
C THR A 480 -1.78 -6.02 -47.86
N LYS A 481 -2.98 -6.39 -48.34
CA LYS A 481 -3.39 -6.20 -49.73
C LYS A 481 -4.34 -5.02 -49.79
N PHE A 482 -3.89 -3.89 -50.32
CA PHE A 482 -4.77 -2.75 -50.58
C PHE A 482 -5.66 -3.05 -51.78
N VAL A 483 -6.96 -3.08 -51.54
CA VAL A 483 -7.96 -3.46 -52.55
C VAL A 483 -8.68 -2.23 -53.12
N GLY A 484 -8.78 -1.15 -52.33
CA GLY A 484 -9.43 0.12 -52.70
C GLY A 484 -9.38 1.12 -51.53
N PRO A 485 -9.71 2.39 -51.78
CA PRO A 485 -9.72 3.43 -50.75
C PRO A 485 -10.82 3.19 -49.70
N VAL A 486 -10.52 3.52 -48.43
CA VAL A 486 -11.51 3.54 -47.35
C VAL A 486 -11.99 4.98 -47.21
N LEU A 487 -13.29 5.20 -47.35
CA LEU A 487 -13.86 6.55 -47.33
C LEU A 487 -13.98 7.10 -45.90
N THR A 488 -13.94 8.42 -45.78
CA THR A 488 -14.13 9.17 -44.53
C THR A 488 -15.02 10.39 -44.80
N PRO A 489 -15.97 10.75 -43.91
CA PRO A 489 -16.41 9.96 -42.75
C PRO A 489 -17.21 8.73 -43.19
N SER A 490 -17.04 7.60 -42.50
CA SER A 490 -17.79 6.39 -42.79
C SER A 490 -17.86 5.45 -41.59
N THR A 491 -18.78 4.49 -41.64
CA THR A 491 -18.74 3.35 -40.72
C THR A 491 -18.09 2.16 -41.42
N VAL A 492 -17.13 1.55 -40.73
CA VAL A 492 -16.40 0.37 -41.20
C VAL A 492 -16.50 -0.77 -40.20
N VAL A 493 -16.32 -1.99 -40.68
CA VAL A 493 -16.05 -3.18 -39.86
C VAL A 493 -14.63 -3.66 -40.15
N VAL A 494 -13.84 -3.82 -39.09
CA VAL A 494 -12.53 -4.46 -39.14
C VAL A 494 -12.69 -5.87 -38.60
N SER A 495 -12.50 -6.88 -39.45
CA SER A 495 -12.58 -8.28 -39.05
C SER A 495 -11.19 -8.86 -38.91
N GLY A 496 -10.99 -9.73 -37.93
CA GLY A 496 -9.75 -10.48 -37.73
C GLY A 496 -10.06 -11.95 -37.51
N ARG A 497 -9.35 -12.85 -38.21
CA ARG A 497 -9.54 -14.30 -38.10
C ARG A 497 -8.20 -15.01 -37.95
N ILE A 498 -8.14 -15.99 -37.05
CA ILE A 498 -7.02 -16.93 -36.95
C ILE A 498 -7.17 -17.97 -38.07
N THR A 499 -6.15 -18.07 -38.93
CA THR A 499 -6.15 -19.01 -40.07
C THR A 499 -5.29 -20.24 -39.82
N GLU A 500 -4.27 -20.14 -38.96
CA GLU A 500 -3.36 -21.24 -38.62
C GLU A 500 -2.75 -21.01 -37.24
N VAL A 501 -2.69 -22.07 -36.42
CA VAL A 501 -1.93 -22.09 -35.16
C VAL A 501 -0.97 -23.27 -35.23
N LYS A 502 0.34 -22.99 -35.11
CA LYS A 502 1.39 -24.01 -35.12
C LYS A 502 2.16 -23.99 -33.81
N ASP A 503 2.27 -25.17 -33.19
CA ASP A 503 3.00 -25.43 -31.94
C ASP A 503 2.62 -24.50 -30.77
N ASN A 504 1.40 -23.94 -30.79
CA ASN A 504 0.92 -22.88 -29.87
C ASN A 504 1.78 -21.60 -29.81
N ARG A 505 2.80 -21.45 -30.68
CA ARG A 505 3.71 -20.30 -30.69
C ARG A 505 3.59 -19.44 -31.94
N LYS A 506 3.17 -20.01 -33.07
CA LYS A 506 3.04 -19.29 -34.35
C LYS A 506 1.58 -19.20 -34.73
N TRP A 507 1.08 -17.96 -34.82
CA TRP A 507 -0.31 -17.66 -35.11
C TRP A 507 -0.36 -16.87 -36.42
N LYS A 508 -1.07 -17.40 -37.42
CA LYS A 508 -1.36 -16.68 -38.66
C LYS A 508 -2.74 -16.08 -38.58
N LEU A 509 -2.80 -14.80 -38.90
CA LEU A 509 -3.98 -13.97 -38.79
C LEU A 509 -4.28 -13.38 -40.16
N LYS A 510 -5.57 -13.22 -40.46
CA LYS A 510 -6.05 -12.45 -41.60
C LYS A 510 -6.98 -11.37 -41.10
N GLY A 511 -6.68 -10.13 -41.47
CA GLY A 511 -7.51 -8.96 -41.20
C GLY A 511 -8.12 -8.38 -42.47
N ASP A 512 -9.34 -7.84 -42.37
CA ASP A 512 -9.98 -7.07 -43.43
C ASP A 512 -10.74 -5.87 -42.87
N ILE A 513 -10.73 -4.76 -43.60
CA ILE A 513 -11.54 -3.56 -43.33
C ILE A 513 -12.56 -3.40 -44.45
N LYS A 514 -13.84 -3.27 -44.11
CA LYS A 514 -14.96 -3.18 -45.06
C LYS A 514 -15.95 -2.09 -44.65
N ASP A 515 -16.61 -1.50 -45.63
CA ASP A 515 -17.76 -0.59 -45.45
C ASP A 515 -19.07 -1.24 -45.91
N GLN A 516 -20.13 -0.45 -46.03
CA GLN A 516 -21.47 -0.90 -46.44
C GLN A 516 -21.55 -1.56 -47.83
N ASN A 517 -20.60 -1.30 -48.73
CA ASN A 517 -20.63 -1.83 -50.09
C ASN A 517 -19.99 -3.22 -50.19
N GLY A 518 -19.28 -3.67 -49.14
CA GLY A 518 -18.74 -5.02 -49.02
C GLY A 518 -17.82 -5.50 -50.16
N SER A 519 -17.39 -4.65 -51.09
CA SER A 519 -16.87 -5.06 -52.39
C SER A 519 -15.35 -4.88 -52.54
N HIS A 520 -14.68 -5.94 -53.03
CA HIS A 520 -13.58 -5.78 -53.98
C HIS A 520 -14.12 -4.97 -55.17
N PRO A 521 -13.44 -3.91 -55.66
CA PRO A 521 -14.05 -2.99 -56.61
C PRO A 521 -14.30 -3.70 -57.95
N HIS A 522 -15.58 -3.83 -58.31
CA HIS A 522 -15.96 -3.89 -59.71
C HIS A 522 -15.89 -2.48 -60.29
N ASN A 523 -15.03 -2.38 -61.29
CA ASN A 523 -14.89 -1.35 -62.31
C ASN A 523 -16.18 -0.51 -62.52
N SER A 524 -16.27 0.65 -61.89
CA SER A 524 -17.17 1.73 -62.32
C SER A 524 -16.53 3.09 -62.02
N SER A 525 -15.92 3.64 -63.08
CA SER A 525 -15.74 5.07 -63.35
C SER A 525 -15.72 6.04 -62.15
N LEU A 526 -14.62 6.05 -61.39
CA LEU A 526 -14.09 7.28 -60.83
C LEU A 526 -12.85 7.63 -61.67
N GLN A 527 -13.02 8.51 -62.66
CA GLN A 527 -11.85 9.15 -63.26
C GLN A 527 -11.16 9.99 -62.17
N PRO A 528 -9.85 9.82 -61.94
CA PRO A 528 -9.12 10.79 -61.13
C PRO A 528 -9.20 12.16 -61.85
N PRO A 529 -9.40 13.27 -61.13
CA PRO A 529 -9.25 14.58 -61.74
C PRO A 529 -7.84 14.70 -62.31
N THR A 530 -7.76 15.24 -63.52
CA THR A 530 -6.52 15.41 -64.28
C THR A 530 -5.45 16.11 -63.44
N PRO A 531 -4.20 15.63 -63.43
CA PRO A 531 -3.13 16.32 -62.73
C PRO A 531 -2.91 17.68 -63.39
N HIS A 532 -3.02 18.76 -62.61
CA HIS A 532 -2.52 20.06 -63.05
C HIS A 532 -1.02 19.91 -63.36
N PRO A 533 -0.55 20.39 -64.53
CA PRO A 533 0.86 20.28 -64.86
C PRO A 533 1.67 21.13 -63.88
N PHE A 534 2.67 20.51 -63.25
CA PHE A 534 3.74 21.21 -62.57
C PHE A 534 4.36 22.22 -63.54
N SER A 535 4.11 23.51 -63.32
CA SER A 535 4.85 24.55 -64.04
C SER A 535 6.24 24.64 -63.45
N SER A 536 7.23 24.15 -64.20
CA SER A 536 8.62 24.48 -64.00
C SER A 536 8.80 26.00 -64.18
N ARG A 537 9.19 26.70 -63.12
CA ARG A 537 9.88 27.99 -63.26
C ARG A 537 11.21 27.90 -62.53
N SER A 538 12.25 27.94 -63.36
CA SER A 538 13.65 28.05 -63.00
C SER A 538 13.95 29.38 -62.30
N ARG A 539 14.91 29.33 -61.38
CA ARG A 539 15.65 30.47 -60.83
C ARG A 539 16.06 31.44 -61.93
N THR A 540 15.64 32.69 -61.83
CA THR A 540 16.48 33.90 -61.89
C THR A 540 15.57 35.11 -61.65
N ASP A 541 16.13 36.12 -60.98
CA ASP A 541 15.58 37.46 -60.68
C ASP A 541 14.97 37.66 -59.28
N GLN A 542 15.86 38.05 -58.36
CA GLN A 542 15.53 38.87 -57.19
C GLN A 542 15.09 40.28 -57.63
N PRO A 543 14.33 40.97 -56.77
CA PRO A 543 14.96 42.12 -56.10
C PRO A 543 14.64 42.22 -54.60
N THR A 544 15.72 42.41 -53.83
CA THR A 544 15.90 43.24 -52.62
C THR A 544 14.98 43.07 -51.40
N SER A 545 15.62 42.71 -50.29
CA SER A 545 15.15 42.67 -48.90
C SER A 545 14.88 44.05 -48.29
N PRO A 546 14.16 44.06 -47.14
CA PRO A 546 14.74 44.64 -45.94
C PRO A 546 14.80 43.64 -44.77
N SER A 547 15.85 43.83 -43.99
CA SER A 547 16.42 43.02 -42.91
C SER A 547 15.48 42.56 -41.79
N PRO A 548 15.64 41.34 -41.24
CA PRO A 548 15.11 40.99 -39.91
C PRO A 548 16.15 41.28 -38.82
N GLN A 549 15.75 42.04 -37.81
CA GLN A 549 16.49 42.22 -36.56
C GLN A 549 16.71 40.87 -35.86
N LYS A 550 17.95 40.68 -35.37
CA LYS A 550 18.35 39.59 -34.49
C LYS A 550 17.94 39.93 -33.07
N ASP A 551 16.94 39.22 -32.54
CA ASP A 551 16.80 39.04 -31.10
C ASP A 551 17.08 37.58 -30.76
N ALA A 552 18.18 37.37 -30.06
CA ALA A 552 18.66 36.09 -29.58
C ALA A 552 17.87 35.68 -28.32
N TYR A 553 17.08 34.62 -28.40
CA TYR A 553 16.64 33.89 -27.22
C TYR A 553 17.69 32.83 -26.86
N THR A 554 18.57 33.20 -25.94
CA THR A 554 19.56 32.33 -25.30
C THR A 554 18.85 31.47 -24.24
N LEU A 555 18.89 30.15 -24.36
CA LEU A 555 18.49 29.21 -23.31
C LEU A 555 19.59 29.17 -22.23
N PRO A 556 19.27 29.31 -20.93
CA PRO A 556 20.27 29.21 -19.87
C PRO A 556 20.63 27.75 -19.59
N THR A 557 21.88 27.38 -19.83
CA THR A 557 22.49 26.14 -19.37
C THR A 557 22.98 26.32 -17.93
N HIS A 558 22.24 25.79 -16.95
CA HIS A 558 22.74 25.60 -15.59
C HIS A 558 23.11 24.13 -15.37
N SER A 559 24.40 23.83 -15.49
CA SER A 559 25.02 22.62 -14.93
C SER A 559 25.73 23.02 -13.63
N PRO A 560 25.48 22.37 -12.48
CA PRO A 560 26.20 22.67 -11.24
C PRO A 560 27.61 22.07 -11.29
N GLN A 561 28.64 22.91 -11.16
CA GLN A 561 30.02 22.46 -10.95
C GLN A 561 30.25 22.06 -9.48
N PRO A 562 31.09 21.05 -9.20
CA PRO A 562 31.47 20.66 -7.84
C PRO A 562 32.51 21.63 -7.24
N PRO A 563 32.60 21.74 -5.89
CA PRO A 563 33.48 22.68 -5.22
C PRO A 563 34.97 22.24 -5.23
N PRO A 564 35.90 23.19 -5.04
CA PRO A 564 37.34 22.92 -5.16
C PRO A 564 37.92 22.23 -3.92
N ILE A 565 38.81 21.27 -4.17
CA ILE A 565 39.60 20.56 -3.16
C ILE A 565 40.86 21.39 -2.85
N SER A 566 41.06 21.75 -1.57
CA SER A 566 42.29 22.37 -1.08
C SER A 566 43.29 21.30 -0.61
N PRO A 567 44.60 21.42 -0.89
CA PRO A 567 45.60 20.47 -0.42
C PRO A 567 46.30 20.98 0.83
N SER A 568 46.13 20.30 1.97
CA SER A 568 47.07 20.39 3.09
C SER A 568 47.03 19.12 3.93
N LEU A 569 48.09 18.32 3.86
CA LEU A 569 48.94 17.96 5.01
C LEU A 569 49.87 16.78 4.67
N SER A 570 51.12 16.96 5.06
CA SER A 570 52.31 16.13 4.82
C SER A 570 52.30 14.79 5.58
N PRO A 571 53.18 13.82 5.23
CA PRO A 571 53.09 12.43 5.68
C PRO A 571 54.01 12.12 6.88
N ARG A 572 53.58 11.20 7.78
CA ARG A 572 54.46 10.34 8.61
C ARG A 572 53.67 9.29 9.45
N PRO A 573 54.31 8.25 10.02
CA PRO A 573 54.36 6.92 9.42
C PRO A 573 53.77 5.79 10.31
N SER A 574 53.77 4.59 9.75
CA SER A 574 53.46 3.29 10.35
C SER A 574 54.16 2.96 11.69
N GLN A 575 53.41 2.39 12.64
CA GLN A 575 53.82 1.40 13.66
C GLN A 575 52.53 0.80 14.29
N LYS A 576 52.16 -0.46 14.02
CA LYS A 576 52.46 -1.71 14.78
C LYS A 576 52.18 -1.66 16.30
N SER A 577 51.23 -2.52 16.70
CA SER A 577 51.08 -3.27 17.97
C SER A 577 51.07 -2.52 19.30
N LYS A 578 49.96 -2.59 20.03
CA LYS A 578 49.65 -3.65 21.01
C LYS A 578 48.17 -3.62 21.37
#